data_AF-A0A1Y0N3X0-F1
#
_entry.id   AF-A0A1Y0N3X0-F1
#
_cell.length_a   1.000
_cell.length_b   1.000
_cell.length_c   1.000
_cell.angle_alpha   90.00
_cell.angle_beta   90.00
_cell.angle_gamma   90.00
#
_symmetry.space_group_name_H-M   'P 1'
#
loop_
_entity.id
_entity.type
_entity.pdbx_description
1 polymer ?
#
loop_
_entity_poly.entity_id
_entity_poly.type
_entity_poly.pdbx_seq_one_letter_code
_entity_poly.pdbx_strand_id
1 'polypeptide(L)' 'MSKVNSANGTKKSAIEAKEALRAEGVTLTEWSKKKGFKYRTVSEVVRGVNKGLYGEGHRVAVALGMK' A
#
# COMPACT_ATOMS: atom_id res chain seq x y z
N MET A 1 -16.23 -14.15 15.45
CA MET A 1 -15.01 -13.82 16.21
C MET A 1 -14.38 -12.59 15.60
N SER A 2 -14.74 -11.43 16.13
CA SER A 2 -14.18 -10.13 15.76
C SER A 2 -12.87 -9.91 16.52
N LYS A 3 -11.78 -9.69 15.80
CA LYS A 3 -10.50 -9.20 16.31
C LYS A 3 -9.95 -8.29 15.21
N VAL A 4 -9.47 -7.08 15.40
CA VAL A 4 -9.35 -6.09 16.48
C VAL A 4 -8.98 -4.78 15.75
N ASN A 5 -9.44 -3.62 16.23
CA ASN A 5 -9.01 -2.33 15.69
C ASN A 5 -7.57 -1.99 16.11
N SER A 6 -6.83 -1.41 15.17
CA SER A 6 -5.73 -0.44 15.34
C SER A 6 -4.56 -0.78 16.27
N ALA A 7 -3.49 -1.32 15.67
CA ALA A 7 -2.13 -1.10 16.14
C ALA A 7 -1.56 0.16 15.44
N ASN A 8 -1.65 1.30 16.12
CA ASN A 8 -0.92 2.51 15.78
C ASN A 8 0.58 2.29 16.02
N GLY A 9 1.40 2.35 14.97
CA GLY A 9 2.86 2.54 15.08
C GLY A 9 3.75 1.70 14.16
N THR A 10 3.25 0.56 13.63
CA THR A 10 4.05 -0.34 12.79
C THR A 10 3.73 -0.17 11.31
N LYS A 11 4.75 0.19 10.53
CA LYS A 11 4.68 0.30 9.07
C LYS A 11 4.35 -1.08 8.49
N LYS A 12 3.31 -1.15 7.65
CA LYS A 12 2.95 -2.38 6.95
C LYS A 12 4.10 -2.84 6.06
N SER A 13 4.42 -4.12 6.12
CA SER A 13 5.21 -4.79 5.10
C SER A 13 4.45 -4.83 3.77
N ALA A 14 5.17 -5.12 2.69
CA ALA A 14 4.57 -5.31 1.36
C ALA A 14 3.48 -6.39 1.34
N ILE A 15 3.63 -7.42 2.17
CA ILE A 15 2.67 -8.53 2.28
C ILE A 15 1.40 -8.01 2.96
N GLU A 16 1.54 -7.36 4.11
CA GLU A 16 0.40 -6.80 4.87
C GLU A 16 -0.34 -5.73 4.06
N ALA A 17 0.36 -4.92 3.26
CA ALA A 17 -0.26 -3.96 2.35
C ALA A 17 -1.14 -4.66 1.31
N LYS A 18 -0.66 -5.75 0.69
CA LYS A 18 -1.45 -6.56 -0.26
C LYS A 18 -2.62 -7.25 0.41
N GLU A 19 -2.43 -7.79 1.61
CA GLU A 19 -3.48 -8.45 2.38
C GLU A 19 -4.58 -7.48 2.79
N ALA A 20 -4.23 -6.25 3.19
CA ALA A 20 -5.19 -5.20 3.48
C ALA A 20 -6.05 -4.85 2.25
N LEU A 21 -5.41 -4.67 1.08
CA LEU A 21 -6.14 -4.43 -0.16
C LEU A 21 -7.06 -5.60 -0.52
N ARG A 22 -6.60 -6.84 -0.31
CA ARG A 22 -7.38 -8.05 -0.56
C ARG A 22 -8.56 -8.18 0.42
N ALA A 23 -8.37 -7.83 1.69
CA ALA A 23 -9.42 -7.82 2.70
C ALA A 23 -10.50 -6.76 2.40
N GLU A 24 -10.11 -5.64 1.80
CA GLU A 24 -11.03 -4.62 1.28
C GLU A 24 -11.70 -5.03 -0.05
N GLY A 25 -11.28 -6.14 -0.66
CA GLY A 25 -11.78 -6.59 -1.96
C GLY A 25 -11.33 -5.73 -3.14
N VAL A 26 -10.27 -4.93 -2.97
CA VAL A 26 -9.78 -3.98 -3.99
C VAL A 26 -8.49 -4.51 -4.60
N THR A 27 -8.41 -4.53 -5.93
CA THR A 27 -7.16 -4.88 -6.62
C THR A 27 -6.13 -3.74 -6.56
N LEU A 28 -4.84 -4.04 -6.72
CA LEU A 28 -3.82 -2.98 -6.83
C LEU A 28 -4.15 -1.99 -7.96
N THR A 29 -4.71 -2.46 -9.07
CA THR A 29 -5.08 -1.64 -10.23
C THR A 29 -6.20 -0.66 -9.88
N GLU A 30 -7.27 -1.13 -9.26
CA GLU A 30 -8.39 -0.28 -8.84
C GLU A 30 -7.96 0.70 -7.75
N TRP A 31 -7.18 0.23 -6.77
CA TRP A 31 -6.64 1.09 -5.74
C TRP A 31 -5.78 2.21 -6.32
N SER A 32 -4.92 1.87 -7.30
CA SER A 32 -4.08 2.85 -7.99
C SER A 32 -4.94 3.90 -8.70
N LYS A 33 -5.96 3.48 -9.45
CA LYS A 33 -6.90 4.39 -10.13
C LYS A 33 -7.65 5.28 -9.15
N LYS A 34 -8.21 4.70 -8.08
CA LYS A 34 -8.96 5.42 -7.03
C LYS A 34 -8.12 6.49 -6.34
N LYS A 35 -6.82 6.26 -6.16
CA LYS A 35 -5.88 7.20 -5.56
C LYS A 35 -5.20 8.14 -6.57
N GLY A 36 -5.42 7.95 -7.87
CA GLY A 36 -4.78 8.74 -8.92
C GLY A 36 -3.28 8.42 -9.13
N PHE A 37 -2.83 7.22 -8.74
CA PHE A 37 -1.45 6.77 -8.93
C PHE A 37 -1.29 5.91 -10.18
N LYS A 38 -0.11 5.96 -10.78
CA LYS A 38 0.28 5.01 -11.83
C LYS A 38 0.41 3.61 -11.24
N TYR A 39 -0.30 2.64 -11.81
CA TYR A 39 -0.24 1.23 -11.38
C TYR A 39 1.21 0.70 -11.30
N ARG A 40 2.05 1.07 -12.28
CA ARG A 40 3.46 0.66 -12.30
C ARG A 40 4.21 1.13 -11.06
N THR A 41 4.06 2.39 -10.66
CA THR A 41 4.69 2.94 -9.45
C THR A 41 4.20 2.20 -8.21
N VAL A 42 2.90 1.93 -8.10
CA VAL A 42 2.32 1.17 -6.98
C VAL A 42 2.90 -0.24 -6.92
N SER A 43 2.95 -0.93 -8.04
CA SER A 43 3.51 -2.28 -8.14
C SER A 43 5.01 -2.33 -7.82
N GLU A 44 5.78 -1.33 -8.23
CA GLU A 44 7.21 -1.23 -7.91
C GLU A 44 7.47 -0.94 -6.42
N VAL A 45 6.65 -0.10 -5.78
CA VAL A 45 6.76 0.16 -4.33
C VAL A 45 6.42 -1.08 -3.52
N VAL A 46 5.32 -1.75 -3.83
CA VAL A 46 4.92 -2.97 -3.14
C VAL A 46 5.94 -4.10 -3.35
N ARG A 47 6.61 -4.18 -4.50
CA ARG A 47 7.68 -5.17 -4.73
C ARG A 47 9.04 -4.76 -4.14
N GLY A 48 9.16 -3.55 -3.62
CA GLY A 48 10.42 -3.01 -3.10
C GLY A 48 11.43 -2.57 -4.17
N VAL A 49 11.06 -2.61 -5.45
CA VAL A 49 11.90 -2.08 -6.56
C VAL A 49 12.03 -0.57 -6.43
N ASN A 50 10.92 0.10 -6.11
CA ASN A 50 10.91 1.52 -5.77
C ASN A 50 10.90 1.67 -4.24
N LYS A 51 11.98 2.22 -3.68
CA LYS A 51 12.13 2.39 -2.23
C LYS A 51 11.23 3.48 -1.62
N GLY A 52 10.49 4.25 -2.43
CA GLY A 52 9.59 5.28 -1.94
C GLY A 52 10.27 6.37 -1.11
N LEU A 53 11.49 6.74 -1.48
CA LEU A 53 12.28 7.76 -0.77
C LEU A 53 11.74 9.16 -1.02
N TYR A 54 11.26 9.44 -2.24
CA TYR A 54 10.74 10.74 -2.66
C TYR A 54 9.67 10.57 -3.76
N GLY A 55 9.04 11.68 -4.15
CA GLY A 55 8.12 11.76 -5.29
C GLY A 55 6.88 10.90 -5.15
N GLU A 56 6.39 10.37 -6.29
CA GLU A 56 5.18 9.54 -6.33
C GLU A 56 5.34 8.24 -5.54
N GLY A 57 6.51 7.60 -5.61
CA GLY A 57 6.79 6.37 -4.85
C GLY A 57 6.67 6.58 -3.33
N HIS A 58 7.13 7.74 -2.83
CA HIS A 58 6.96 8.09 -1.42
C HIS A 58 5.49 8.24 -1.03
N ARG A 59 4.72 8.97 -1.84
CA ARG A 59 3.28 9.16 -1.61
C ARG A 59 2.52 7.84 -1.61
N VAL A 60 2.88 6.92 -2.51
CA VAL A 60 2.35 5.56 -2.56
C VAL A 60 2.68 4.78 -1.28
N ALA A 61 3.94 4.78 -0.85
CA ALA A 61 4.37 4.05 0.35
C ALA A 61 3.62 4.54 1.60
N VAL A 62 3.46 5.86 1.75
CA VAL A 62 2.67 6.46 2.83
C VAL A 62 1.18 6.07 2.71
N ALA A 63 0.60 6.17 1.51
CA ALA A 63 -0.80 5.83 1.28
C ALA A 63 -1.13 4.34 1.53
N LEU A 64 -0.17 3.44 1.33
CA LEU A 64 -0.28 2.02 1.65
C LEU A 64 0.03 1.72 3.12
N GLY A 65 0.46 2.70 3.91
CA GLY A 65 0.88 2.53 5.30
C GLY A 65 2.20 1.80 5.47
N MET A 66 3.03 1.74 4.42
CA MET A 66 4.35 1.10 4.43
C MET A 66 5.46 2.02 4.94
N LYS A 67 5.14 3.28 5.24
CA LYS A 67 6.10 4.27 5.74
C LYS A 67 5.49 5.13 6.83
#